data_AF-A0A9D9XNX2-F1
#
_entry.id   AF-A0A9D9XNX2-F1
#
_cell.length_a   1.000
_cell.length_b   1.000
_cell.length_c   1.000
_cell.angle_alpha   90.00
_cell.angle_beta   90.00
_cell.angle_gamma   90.00
#
_symmetry.space_group_name_H-M   'P 1'
#
loop_
_entity.id
_entity.type
_entity.pdbx_description
1 polymer ?
#
loop_
_entity_poly.entity_id
_entity_poly.type
_entity_poly.pdbx_seq_one_letter_code
_entity_poly.pdbx_strand_id
1 'polypeptide(L)'
;DLKTQYPISEFTAQHLLKKYGCKANEVLQLGKTDATLFEILSKNHPFIKAEIKYTILNEMATNIDDIMYRRLGLGFRDHSAIDNCKKFIEQCFSELTIAQCEG
;
A
#
# COMPACT_ATOMS: atom_id res chain seq x y z
N ASP A 1 -6.49 10.97 -15.93
CA ASP A 1 -5.88 9.63 -15.98
C ASP A 1 -4.82 9.54 -14.88
N LEU A 2 -4.84 8.49 -14.03
CA LEU A 2 -3.96 8.40 -12.86
C LEU A 2 -2.47 8.40 -13.25
N LYS A 3 -2.09 7.75 -14.36
CA LYS A 3 -0.69 7.70 -14.81
C LYS A 3 -0.12 9.06 -15.19
N THR A 4 -0.99 9.99 -15.60
CA THR A 4 -0.55 11.35 -15.95
C THR A 4 -0.25 12.20 -14.72
N GLN A 5 -0.74 11.77 -13.55
CA GLN A 5 -0.61 12.51 -12.30
C GLN A 5 0.40 11.88 -11.33
N TYR A 6 0.71 10.59 -11.50
CA TYR A 6 1.57 9.82 -10.61
C TYR A 6 2.55 8.95 -11.38
N PRO A 7 3.76 8.70 -10.85
CA PRO A 7 4.78 7.88 -11.49
C PRO A 7 4.50 6.37 -11.32
N ILE A 8 3.37 5.91 -11.85
CA ILE A 8 2.91 4.51 -11.77
C ILE A 8 2.70 3.90 -13.16
N SER A 9 2.79 2.58 -13.24
CA SER A 9 2.51 1.85 -14.47
C SER A 9 1.01 1.82 -14.80
N GLU A 10 0.67 1.51 -16.06
CA GLU A 10 -0.72 1.22 -16.47
C GLU A 10 -1.32 0.07 -15.67
N PHE A 11 -0.58 -1.01 -15.46
CA PHE A 11 -1.05 -2.16 -14.71
C PHE A 11 -1.39 -1.79 -13.26
N THR A 12 -0.56 -0.95 -12.62
CA THR A 12 -0.83 -0.40 -11.28
C THR A 12 -2.06 0.51 -11.28
N ALA A 13 -2.19 1.42 -12.26
CA ALA A 13 -3.34 2.31 -12.35
C ALA A 13 -4.66 1.52 -12.50
N GLN A 14 -4.69 0.53 -13.40
CA GLN A 14 -5.86 -0.34 -13.60
C GLN A 14 -6.19 -1.16 -12.36
N HIS A 15 -5.16 -1.72 -11.71
CA HIS A 15 -5.32 -2.45 -10.44
C HIS A 15 -5.95 -1.58 -9.37
N LEU A 16 -5.42 -0.37 -9.14
CA LEU A 16 -5.94 0.55 -8.13
C LEU A 16 -7.37 0.98 -8.44
N LEU A 17 -7.69 1.29 -9.70
CA LEU A 17 -9.06 1.62 -10.10
C LEU A 17 -10.02 0.45 -9.91
N LYS A 18 -9.60 -0.77 -10.26
CA LYS A 18 -10.42 -1.98 -10.08
C LYS A 18 -10.67 -2.28 -8.60
N LYS A 19 -9.67 -2.06 -7.74
CA LYS A 19 -9.72 -2.42 -6.32
C LYS A 19 -10.35 -1.34 -5.44
N TYR A 20 -9.97 -0.08 -5.64
CA TYR A 20 -10.36 1.05 -4.78
C TYR A 20 -11.39 1.98 -5.43
N GLY A 21 -11.65 1.84 -6.74
CA GLY A 21 -12.59 2.70 -7.45
C GLY A 21 -12.22 4.18 -7.32
N CYS A 22 -13.18 5.00 -6.86
CA CYS A 22 -12.96 6.43 -6.64
C CYS A 22 -11.87 6.74 -5.59
N LYS A 23 -11.59 5.82 -4.66
CA LYS A 23 -10.57 5.97 -3.62
C LYS A 23 -9.14 5.73 -4.12
N ALA A 24 -8.97 5.28 -5.36
CA ALA A 24 -7.63 5.06 -5.94
C ALA A 24 -6.74 6.31 -5.87
N ASN A 25 -7.34 7.50 -6.06
CA ASN A 25 -6.59 8.74 -5.94
C ASN A 25 -6.12 9.02 -4.50
N GLU A 26 -6.91 8.66 -3.49
CA GLU A 26 -6.53 8.82 -2.06
C GLU A 26 -5.32 7.96 -1.73
N VAL A 27 -5.28 6.72 -2.22
CA VAL A 27 -4.11 5.84 -2.08
C VAL A 27 -2.87 6.51 -2.65
N LEU A 28 -2.98 7.10 -3.86
CA LEU A 28 -1.86 7.74 -4.54
C LEU A 28 -1.45 9.08 -3.93
N GLN A 29 -2.36 9.80 -3.25
CA GLN A 29 -2.00 11.03 -2.53
C GLN A 29 -0.95 10.77 -1.45
N LEU A 30 -0.98 9.59 -0.80
CA LEU A 30 -0.01 9.24 0.23
C LEU A 30 1.43 9.33 -0.29
N GLY A 31 1.65 8.99 -1.57
CA GLY A 31 2.97 9.02 -2.20
C GLY A 31 3.46 10.39 -2.68
N LYS A 32 2.65 11.46 -2.53
CA LYS A 32 3.10 12.80 -2.96
C LYS A 32 4.23 13.36 -2.10
N THR A 33 4.24 13.04 -0.80
CA THR A 33 5.29 13.46 0.13
C THR A 33 6.43 12.45 0.24
N ASP A 34 6.18 11.21 -0.19
CA ASP A 34 7.15 10.12 -0.20
C ASP A 34 6.97 9.27 -1.47
N ALA A 35 7.80 9.54 -2.48
CA ALA A 35 7.73 8.85 -3.76
C ALA A 35 8.07 7.36 -3.67
N THR A 36 8.73 6.90 -2.59
CA THR A 36 8.99 5.46 -2.40
C THR A 36 7.69 4.66 -2.25
N LEU A 37 6.59 5.32 -1.89
CA LEU A 37 5.28 4.68 -1.80
C LEU A 37 4.69 4.23 -3.15
N PHE A 38 5.26 4.69 -4.28
CA PHE A 38 4.89 4.20 -5.60
C PHE A 38 5.63 2.91 -6.01
N GLU A 39 6.60 2.44 -5.21
CA GLU A 39 7.31 1.20 -5.48
C GLU A 39 6.39 -0.03 -5.35
N ILE A 40 6.56 -0.97 -6.29
CA ILE A 40 5.84 -2.24 -6.29
C ILE A 40 6.31 -3.15 -5.15
N LEU A 41 5.37 -3.85 -4.52
CA LEU A 41 5.64 -4.79 -3.41
C LEU A 41 6.28 -6.10 -3.90
N SER A 42 5.92 -6.52 -5.11
CA SER A 42 6.46 -7.72 -5.76
C SER A 42 6.53 -7.49 -7.26
N LYS A 43 7.58 -8.02 -7.90
CA LYS A 43 7.85 -7.83 -9.33
C LYS A 43 6.71 -8.32 -10.24
N ASN A 44 5.94 -9.30 -9.78
CA ASN A 44 4.91 -9.96 -10.58
C ASN A 44 3.50 -9.44 -10.31
N HIS A 45 3.35 -8.49 -9.39
CA HIS A 45 2.03 -8.01 -8.98
C HIS A 45 1.97 -6.48 -8.92
N PRO A 46 0.83 -5.87 -9.31
CA PRO A 46 0.71 -4.43 -9.44
C PRO A 46 0.53 -3.69 -8.11
N PHE A 47 0.74 -4.36 -6.97
CA PHE A 47 0.55 -3.75 -5.66
C PHE A 47 1.70 -2.83 -5.31
N ILE A 48 1.39 -1.69 -4.69
CA ILE A 48 2.40 -0.70 -4.28
C ILE A 48 2.43 -0.47 -2.77
N LYS A 49 3.54 0.07 -2.26
CA LYS A 49 3.71 0.43 -0.83
C LYS A 49 2.61 1.37 -0.31
N ALA A 50 2.10 2.28 -1.13
CA ALA A 50 1.00 3.15 -0.75
C ALA A 50 -0.27 2.38 -0.32
N GLU A 51 -0.55 1.21 -0.90
CA GLU A 51 -1.70 0.40 -0.48
C GLU A 51 -1.55 -0.10 0.96
N ILE A 52 -0.35 -0.51 1.37
CA ILE A 52 -0.09 -0.92 2.76
C ILE A 52 -0.44 0.24 3.70
N LYS A 53 0.12 1.43 3.44
CA LYS A 53 -0.12 2.62 4.28
C LYS A 53 -1.59 3.00 4.31
N TYR A 54 -2.28 2.96 3.16
CA TYR A 54 -3.72 3.21 3.07
C TYR A 54 -4.53 2.21 3.89
N THR A 55 -4.22 0.91 3.83
CA THR A 55 -4.98 -0.10 4.59
C THR A 55 -4.84 0.09 6.11
N ILE A 56 -3.69 0.53 6.58
CA ILE A 56 -3.49 0.83 8.01
C ILE A 56 -4.26 2.10 8.41
N LEU A 57 -4.10 3.19 7.64
CA LEU A 57 -4.67 4.50 7.97
C LEU A 57 -6.19 4.58 7.78
N ASN A 58 -6.71 3.96 6.72
CA ASN A 58 -8.08 4.17 6.25
C ASN A 58 -8.95 2.91 6.38
N GLU A 59 -8.36 1.71 6.50
CA GLU A 59 -9.08 0.44 6.61
C GLU A 59 -8.83 -0.28 7.94
N MET A 60 -8.20 0.41 8.89
CA MET A 60 -7.95 -0.03 10.27
C MET A 60 -7.22 -1.38 10.34
N ALA A 61 -6.33 -1.65 9.40
CA ALA A 61 -5.55 -2.88 9.44
C ALA A 61 -4.59 -2.87 10.64
N THR A 62 -4.62 -3.90 11.48
CA THR A 62 -3.91 -3.92 12.78
C THR A 62 -2.70 -4.86 12.83
N ASN A 63 -2.50 -5.69 11.81
CA ASN A 63 -1.37 -6.62 11.75
C ASN A 63 -1.03 -7.01 10.30
N ILE A 64 0.09 -7.71 10.13
CA ILE A 64 0.60 -8.15 8.82
C ILE A 64 -0.39 -9.06 8.11
N ASP A 65 -1.02 -10.01 8.81
CA ASP A 65 -1.92 -10.98 8.18
C ASP A 65 -3.19 -10.31 7.63
N ASP A 66 -3.72 -9.32 8.36
CA ASP A 66 -4.83 -8.49 7.90
C ASP A 66 -4.49 -7.81 6.57
N ILE A 67 -3.34 -7.14 6.52
CA ILE A 67 -2.89 -6.43 5.32
C ILE A 67 -2.70 -7.43 4.17
N MET A 68 -1.86 -8.44 4.37
CA MET A 68 -1.39 -9.30 3.28
C MET A 68 -2.45 -10.26 2.76
N TYR A 69 -3.28 -10.83 3.65
CA TYR A 69 -4.28 -11.84 3.26
C TYR A 69 -5.68 -11.26 3.09
N ARG A 70 -6.12 -10.29 3.91
CA ARG A 70 -7.51 -9.79 3.86
C ARG A 70 -7.66 -8.54 3.00
N ARG A 71 -6.80 -7.54 3.16
CA ARG A 71 -6.91 -6.25 2.45
C ARG A 71 -6.27 -6.29 1.07
N LEU A 72 -5.09 -6.88 0.94
CA LEU A 72 -4.40 -7.01 -0.33
C LEU A 72 -4.72 -8.33 -1.04
N GLY A 73 -4.87 -9.41 -0.26
CA GLY A 73 -4.92 -10.77 -0.80
C GLY A 73 -3.65 -11.15 -1.58
N LEU A 74 -2.56 -10.41 -1.39
CA LEU A 74 -1.27 -10.65 -2.04
C LEU A 74 -0.59 -11.88 -1.44
N GLY A 75 -0.75 -12.12 -0.13
CA GLY A 75 -0.16 -13.28 0.55
C GLY A 75 -0.62 -14.63 0.00
N PHE A 76 -1.82 -14.71 -0.59
CA PHE A 76 -2.30 -15.92 -1.28
C PHE A 76 -1.71 -16.12 -2.68
N ARG A 77 -1.19 -15.06 -3.30
CA ARG A 77 -0.69 -15.06 -4.68
C ARG A 77 0.83 -15.14 -4.74
N ASP A 78 1.49 -14.52 -3.77
CA ASP A 78 2.93 -14.48 -3.65
C ASP A 78 3.31 -14.47 -2.17
N HIS A 79 3.68 -15.64 -1.68
CA HIS A 79 4.08 -15.80 -0.28
C HIS A 79 5.39 -15.05 0.02
N SER A 80 6.29 -14.93 -0.96
CA SER A 80 7.57 -14.22 -0.78
C SER A 80 7.36 -12.71 -0.59
N ALA A 81 6.24 -12.15 -1.07
CA ALA A 81 5.89 -10.76 -0.85
C ALA A 81 5.71 -10.43 0.63
N ILE A 82 5.34 -11.40 1.48
CA ILE A 82 5.16 -11.19 2.92
C ILE A 82 6.51 -10.84 3.56
N ASP A 83 7.53 -11.65 3.32
CA ASP A 83 8.88 -11.42 3.87
C ASP A 83 9.47 -10.10 3.37
N ASN A 84 9.26 -9.78 2.09
CA ASN A 84 9.74 -8.55 1.48
C ASN A 84 9.05 -7.30 2.06
N CYS A 85 7.76 -7.40 2.41
CA CYS A 85 6.99 -6.27 2.93
C CYS A 85 7.06 -6.13 4.45
N LYS A 86 7.41 -7.19 5.18
CA LYS A 86 7.32 -7.26 6.64
C LYS A 86 7.98 -6.07 7.34
N LYS A 87 9.24 -5.77 7.00
CA LYS A 87 9.97 -4.64 7.60
C LYS A 87 9.29 -3.30 7.34
N PHE A 88 8.76 -3.11 6.14
CA PHE A 88 8.06 -1.87 5.77
C PHE A 88 6.72 -1.73 6.51
N ILE A 89 5.98 -2.83 6.68
CA ILE A 89 4.75 -2.86 7.47
C ILE A 89 5.04 -2.51 8.94
N GLU A 90 6.07 -3.13 9.54
CA GLU A 90 6.50 -2.85 10.92
C GLU A 90 6.93 -1.40 11.12
N GLN A 91 7.63 -0.81 10.14
CA GLN A 91 7.96 0.60 10.12
C GLN A 91 6.70 1.48 10.10
N CYS A 92 5.73 1.19 9.23
CA CYS A 92 4.48 1.95 9.15
C CYS A 92 3.72 1.96 10.50
N PHE A 93 3.64 0.82 11.19
CA PHE A 93 3.00 0.75 12.51
C PHE A 93 3.74 1.53 13.58
N SER A 94 5.08 1.54 13.52
CA SER A 94 5.92 2.29 14.44
C SER A 94 5.76 3.81 14.25
N GLU A 95 5.75 4.29 13.00
CA GLU A 95 5.49 5.70 12.66
C GLU A 95 4.15 6.19 13.21
N LEU A 96 3.11 5.36 13.13
CA LEU A 96 1.78 5.67 13.66
C LEU A 96 1.74 5.78 15.18
N THR A 97 2.47 4.91 15.87
CA THR A 97 2.53 4.92 17.34
C THR A 97 3.18 6.22 17.82
N ILE A 98 4.25 6.66 17.18
CA ILE A 98 4.95 7.92 17.50
C ILE A 98 4.03 9.12 17.25
N ALA A 99 3.35 9.16 16.10
CA ALA A 99 2.45 10.26 15.77
C ALA A 99 1.26 10.41 16.76
N GLN A 100 0.85 9.33 17.42
CA GLN A 100 -0.18 9.34 18.45
C GLN A 100 0.33 9.77 19.84
N CYS A 101 1.64 9.73 20.09
CA CYS A 101 2.24 10.16 21.35
C CYS A 101 2.62 11.65 21.36
N GLU A 102 2.76 12.27 20.19
CA GLU A 102 3.16 13.68 20.03
C GLU A 102 1.98 14.66 19.88
N GLY A 103 0.73 14.17 19.92
CA GLY A 103 -0.51 14.97 19.84
C GLY A 103 -1.36 14.89 21.10
#